data_AF-A0A1C7Z8P7-F1
#
_entry.id   AF-A0A1C7Z8P7-F1
#
_cell.length_a   1.000
_cell.length_b   1.000
_cell.length_c   1.000
_cell.angle_alpha   90.00
_cell.angle_beta   90.00
_cell.angle_gamma   90.00
#
_symmetry.space_group_name_H-M   'P 1'
#
loop_
_entity.id
_entity.type
_entity.pdbx_description
1 polymer ?
#
loop_
_entity_poly.entity_id
_entity_poly.type
_entity_poly.pdbx_seq_one_letter_code
_entity_poly.pdbx_strand_id
1 'polypeptide(L)'
;MFSLALNDCLASEGDDQANAFAKIYASLCLQNLQNLEGLREKLKPMPKLPPDKAALFLAGNQGDAWPVPDKYGTFVLALPSGKNFCSVHVRKANTETATRLFTAMVSNAPAPLTVKQVKNEQAKSTTNGQIQTVAYEWSVPNATRKMLFTLTTASSESAQLQVLGSAAIIDQ
;
A
#
# COMPACT_ATOMS: atom_id res chain seq x y z
N MET A 1 -4.17 37.52 31.17
CA MET A 1 -5.07 36.74 30.28
C MET A 1 -4.24 35.66 29.64
N PHE A 2 -4.45 34.40 30.01
CA PHE A 2 -3.82 33.26 29.35
C PHE A 2 -4.58 32.97 28.06
N SER A 3 -3.98 33.25 26.90
CA SER A 3 -4.48 32.72 25.63
C SER A 3 -4.08 31.27 25.51
N LEU A 4 -5.05 30.37 25.68
CA LEU A 4 -4.94 28.99 25.22
C LEU A 4 -5.01 29.01 23.70
N ALA A 5 -3.86 28.94 23.04
CA ALA A 5 -3.82 28.53 21.64
C ALA A 5 -4.26 27.07 21.59
N LEU A 6 -5.47 26.83 21.11
CA LEU A 6 -5.91 25.52 20.66
C LEU A 6 -4.97 25.09 19.53
N ASN A 7 -4.10 24.13 19.83
CA ASN A 7 -3.43 23.32 18.82
C ASN A 7 -4.51 22.47 18.14
N ASP A 8 -5.26 23.04 17.21
CA ASP A 8 -5.92 22.26 16.18
C ASP A 8 -4.81 21.61 15.35
N CYS A 9 -4.52 20.34 15.64
CA CYS A 9 -3.78 19.48 14.73
C CYS A 9 -4.63 19.31 13.47
N LEU A 10 -4.61 20.30 12.59
CA LEU A 10 -5.09 20.17 11.23
C LEU A 10 -4.22 19.10 10.57
N ALA A 11 -4.73 17.88 10.46
CA ALA A 11 -4.13 16.87 9.62
C ALA A 11 -3.96 17.49 8.23
N SER A 12 -2.73 17.46 7.71
CA SER A 12 -2.46 18.02 6.39
C SER A 12 -3.18 17.22 5.31
N GLU A 13 -3.40 17.79 4.12
CA GLU A 13 -3.95 17.04 2.97
C GLU A 13 -3.16 15.74 2.71
N GLY A 14 -1.83 15.80 2.88
CA GLY A 14 -0.96 14.63 2.78
C GLY A 14 -1.25 13.57 3.85
N ASP A 15 -1.61 13.96 5.07
CA ASP A 15 -2.00 13.01 6.12
C ASP A 15 -3.36 12.38 5.82
N ASP A 16 -4.32 13.16 5.32
CA ASP A 16 -5.61 12.63 4.88
C ASP A 16 -5.45 11.60 3.75
N GLN A 17 -4.58 11.89 2.78
CA GLN A 17 -4.18 10.95 1.72
C GLN A 17 -3.53 9.68 2.27
N ALA A 18 -2.63 9.81 3.25
CA ALA A 18 -1.98 8.67 3.89
C ALA A 18 -2.97 7.81 4.71
N ASN A 19 -3.93 8.44 5.38
CA ASN A 19 -5.00 7.76 6.11
C ASN A 19 -5.96 7.02 5.15
N ALA A 20 -6.32 7.65 4.03
CA ALA A 20 -7.12 7.02 2.98
C ALA A 20 -6.37 5.83 2.36
N PHE A 21 -5.09 5.98 2.05
CA PHE A 21 -4.22 4.88 1.61
C PHE A 21 -4.28 3.70 2.59
N ALA A 22 -4.07 3.93 3.89
CA ALA A 22 -4.06 2.85 4.87
C ALA A 22 -5.40 2.10 4.92
N LYS A 23 -6.53 2.81 4.85
CA LYS A 23 -7.88 2.22 4.80
C LYS A 23 -8.10 1.39 3.53
N ILE A 24 -7.72 1.94 2.37
CA ILE A 24 -7.85 1.28 1.07
C ILE A 24 -6.96 0.02 1.03
N TYR A 25 -5.70 0.14 1.44
CA TYR A 25 -4.77 -0.98 1.49
C TYR A 25 -5.26 -2.09 2.43
N ALA A 26 -5.73 -1.74 3.63
CA ALA A 26 -6.25 -2.71 4.58
C ALA A 26 -7.49 -3.44 4.04
N SER A 27 -8.46 -2.70 3.49
CA SER A 27 -9.74 -3.25 3.02
C SER A 27 -9.64 -4.03 1.72
N LEU A 28 -8.75 -3.62 0.80
CA LEU A 28 -8.62 -4.25 -0.51
C LEU A 28 -7.52 -5.31 -0.50
N CYS A 29 -6.30 -4.99 -0.04
CA CYS A 29 -5.19 -5.93 -0.09
C CYS A 29 -5.13 -6.84 1.15
N LEU A 30 -5.01 -6.28 2.35
CA LEU A 30 -4.75 -7.08 3.56
C LEU A 30 -5.88 -8.07 3.85
N GLN A 31 -7.13 -7.60 3.83
CA GLN A 31 -8.31 -8.42 4.14
C GLN A 31 -8.63 -9.48 3.07
N ASN A 32 -8.25 -9.27 1.82
CA ASN A 32 -8.56 -10.21 0.73
C ASN A 32 -7.35 -11.02 0.25
N LEU A 33 -6.18 -10.90 0.90
CA LEU A 33 -4.94 -11.53 0.41
C LEU A 33 -5.08 -13.05 0.19
N GLN A 34 -5.86 -13.73 1.03
CA GLN A 34 -6.12 -15.17 0.92
C GLN A 34 -7.16 -15.53 -0.15
N ASN A 35 -7.91 -14.55 -0.67
CA ASN A 35 -8.94 -14.75 -1.70
C ASN A 35 -9.03 -13.53 -2.64
N LEU A 36 -7.96 -13.28 -3.41
CA LEU A 36 -7.91 -12.18 -4.36
C LEU A 36 -8.88 -12.38 -5.53
N GLU A 37 -9.21 -13.61 -5.91
CA GLU A 37 -10.23 -13.88 -6.93
C GLU A 37 -11.62 -13.45 -6.46
N GLY A 38 -11.96 -13.72 -5.18
CA GLY A 38 -13.18 -13.19 -4.57
C GLY A 38 -13.22 -11.65 -4.56
N LEU A 39 -12.07 -10.98 -4.43
CA LEU A 39 -12.00 -9.53 -4.60
C LEU A 39 -12.22 -9.10 -6.05
N ARG A 40 -11.63 -9.80 -7.04
CA ARG A 40 -11.86 -9.50 -8.47
C ARG A 40 -13.33 -9.60 -8.84
N GLU A 41 -14.03 -10.60 -8.34
CA GLU A 41 -15.47 -10.78 -8.55
C GLU A 41 -16.26 -9.56 -8.05
N LYS A 42 -15.93 -9.04 -6.85
CA LYS A 42 -16.54 -7.82 -6.30
C LYS A 42 -16.23 -6.56 -7.11
N LEU A 43 -15.11 -6.54 -7.84
CA LEU A 43 -14.66 -5.41 -8.65
C LEU A 43 -15.16 -5.44 -10.09
N LYS A 44 -15.83 -6.51 -10.55
CA LYS A 44 -16.43 -6.60 -11.89
C LYS A 44 -17.31 -5.41 -12.28
N PRO A 45 -18.17 -4.83 -11.42
CA PRO A 45 -18.98 -3.67 -11.80
C PRO A 45 -18.18 -2.36 -11.87
N MET A 46 -16.94 -2.33 -11.36
CA MET A 46 -16.12 -1.13 -11.32
C MET A 46 -15.39 -0.93 -12.66
N PRO A 47 -15.35 0.30 -13.20
CA PRO A 47 -14.62 0.58 -14.44
C PRO A 47 -13.12 0.35 -14.23
N LYS A 48 -12.54 -0.51 -15.06
CA LYS A 48 -11.10 -0.78 -15.08
C LYS A 48 -10.35 0.35 -15.79
N LEU A 49 -9.07 0.50 -15.46
CA LEU A 49 -8.17 1.28 -16.30
C LEU A 49 -7.99 0.58 -17.66
N PRO A 50 -7.87 1.36 -18.75
CA PRO A 50 -7.43 0.84 -20.05
C PRO A 50 -6.10 0.05 -19.94
N PRO A 51 -5.88 -0.99 -20.76
CA PRO A 51 -4.72 -1.87 -20.63
C PRO A 51 -3.35 -1.17 -20.67
N ASP A 52 -3.21 -0.14 -21.51
CA ASP A 52 -2.01 0.68 -21.65
C ASP A 52 -1.67 1.41 -20.34
N LYS A 53 -2.67 1.96 -19.66
CA LYS A 53 -2.50 2.62 -18.36
C LYS A 53 -2.28 1.61 -17.23
N ALA A 54 -2.99 0.48 -17.28
CA ALA A 54 -2.88 -0.58 -16.27
C ALA A 54 -1.47 -1.21 -16.25
N ALA A 55 -0.81 -1.33 -17.41
CA ALA A 55 0.52 -1.94 -17.54
C ALA A 55 1.58 -1.31 -16.62
N LEU A 56 1.51 0.01 -16.39
CA LEU A 56 2.41 0.74 -15.49
C LEU A 56 2.26 0.28 -14.04
N PHE A 57 1.03 0.03 -13.58
CA PHE A 57 0.73 -0.41 -12.21
C PHE A 57 0.96 -1.91 -12.00
N LEU A 58 0.88 -2.70 -13.07
CA LEU A 58 1.08 -4.15 -13.07
C LEU A 58 2.54 -4.56 -13.28
N ALA A 59 3.46 -3.59 -13.44
CA ALA A 59 4.87 -3.82 -13.74
C ALA A 59 5.06 -4.76 -14.94
N GLY A 60 4.26 -4.56 -16.00
CA GLY A 60 4.28 -5.37 -17.22
C GLY A 60 3.64 -6.76 -17.13
N ASN A 61 3.11 -7.16 -15.96
CA ASN A 61 2.37 -8.42 -15.84
C ASN A 61 0.95 -8.28 -16.41
N GLN A 62 0.37 -9.41 -16.84
CA GLN A 62 -1.07 -9.47 -17.10
C GLN A 62 -1.86 -9.27 -15.81
N GLY A 63 -3.03 -8.64 -15.91
CA GLY A 63 -3.84 -8.30 -14.76
C GLY A 63 -4.79 -7.16 -15.06
N ASP A 64 -5.37 -6.66 -13.99
CA ASP A 64 -6.32 -5.55 -14.03
C ASP A 64 -5.89 -4.50 -13.00
N ALA A 65 -6.18 -3.24 -13.33
CA ALA A 65 -6.05 -2.13 -12.41
C ALA A 65 -7.34 -1.30 -12.39
N TRP A 66 -7.69 -0.76 -11.24
CA TRP A 66 -8.90 0.04 -11.04
C TRP A 66 -8.54 1.36 -10.34
N PRO A 67 -9.09 2.50 -10.80
CA PRO A 67 -9.12 3.68 -9.96
C PRO A 67 -9.99 3.39 -8.74
N VAL A 68 -9.50 3.72 -7.55
CA VAL A 68 -10.28 3.60 -6.30
C VAL A 68 -10.77 4.99 -5.93
N PRO A 69 -12.09 5.28 -6.02
CA PRO A 69 -12.63 6.58 -5.70
C PRO A 69 -12.47 6.88 -4.20
N ASP A 70 -11.85 8.01 -3.89
CA ASP A 70 -11.78 8.55 -2.54
C ASP A 70 -11.64 10.08 -2.64
N LYS A 71 -12.23 10.80 -1.69
CA LYS A 71 -12.27 12.27 -1.73
C LYS A 71 -10.90 12.92 -1.47
N TYR A 72 -9.94 12.18 -0.93
CA TYR A 72 -8.65 12.72 -0.51
C TYR A 72 -7.56 12.58 -1.58
N GLY A 73 -7.76 11.77 -2.63
CA GLY A 73 -6.71 11.61 -3.64
C GLY A 73 -7.00 10.59 -4.74
N THR A 74 -5.99 10.37 -5.56
CA THR A 74 -6.02 9.38 -6.65
C THR A 74 -5.29 8.12 -6.22
N PHE A 75 -6.05 7.03 -6.14
CA PHE A 75 -5.57 5.71 -5.74
C PHE A 75 -5.81 4.72 -6.88
N VAL A 76 -4.87 3.80 -7.07
CA VAL A 76 -5.02 2.72 -8.04
C VAL A 76 -4.77 1.39 -7.36
N LEU A 77 -5.77 0.51 -7.39
CA LEU A 77 -5.62 -0.90 -7.03
C LEU A 77 -5.12 -1.66 -8.27
N ALA A 78 -4.08 -2.47 -8.14
CA ALA A 78 -3.62 -3.36 -9.21
C ALA A 78 -3.51 -4.80 -8.71
N LEU A 79 -4.10 -5.72 -9.50
CA LEU A 79 -4.14 -7.16 -9.23
C LEU A 79 -3.60 -7.92 -10.47
N PRO A 80 -2.32 -8.33 -10.48
CA PRO A 80 -1.77 -9.21 -11.51
C PRO A 80 -2.49 -10.58 -11.54
N SER A 81 -2.87 -11.04 -12.73
CA SER A 81 -3.62 -12.29 -12.92
C SER A 81 -2.81 -13.51 -12.49
N GLY A 82 -3.47 -14.47 -11.82
CA GLY A 82 -2.84 -15.73 -11.40
C GLY A 82 -1.74 -15.58 -10.34
N LYS A 83 -1.60 -14.40 -9.74
CA LYS A 83 -0.63 -14.15 -8.67
C LYS A 83 -1.36 -13.84 -7.37
N ASN A 84 -0.80 -14.33 -6.27
CA ASN A 84 -1.20 -13.90 -4.93
C ASN A 84 -0.53 -12.56 -4.62
N PHE A 85 -0.84 -11.51 -5.39
CA PHE A 85 -0.24 -10.18 -5.25
C PHE A 85 -1.31 -9.10 -5.42
N CYS A 86 -1.34 -8.18 -4.46
CA CYS A 86 -2.18 -7.00 -4.47
C CYS A 86 -1.33 -5.76 -4.23
N SER A 87 -1.61 -4.67 -4.94
CA SER A 87 -0.92 -3.40 -4.70
C SER A 87 -1.85 -2.20 -4.81
N VAL A 88 -1.58 -1.20 -3.98
CA VAL A 88 -2.23 0.11 -3.99
C VAL A 88 -1.17 1.17 -4.25
N HIS A 89 -1.40 1.95 -5.30
CA HIS A 89 -0.52 3.02 -5.76
C HIS A 89 -1.16 4.36 -5.45
N VAL A 90 -0.36 5.29 -4.92
CA VAL A 90 -0.82 6.62 -4.50
C VAL A 90 0.09 7.68 -5.10
N ARG A 91 -0.52 8.63 -5.80
CA ARG A 91 0.22 9.73 -6.43
C ARG A 91 0.85 10.66 -5.39
N LYS A 92 0.07 11.08 -4.38
CA LYS A 92 0.50 11.99 -3.33
C LYS A 92 0.04 11.51 -1.96
N ALA A 93 0.91 11.62 -0.96
CA ALA A 93 0.59 11.43 0.45
C ALA A 93 1.78 11.86 1.32
N ASN A 94 1.52 12.15 2.60
CA ASN A 94 2.59 12.26 3.59
C ASN A 94 3.23 10.86 3.76
N THR A 95 4.48 10.73 3.31
CA THR A 95 5.22 9.46 3.29
C THR A 95 5.56 8.95 4.68
N GLU A 96 5.78 9.84 5.65
CA GLU A 96 6.06 9.48 7.04
C GLU A 96 4.80 8.91 7.70
N THR A 97 3.66 9.61 7.55
CA THR A 97 2.37 9.14 8.05
C THR A 97 1.98 7.81 7.41
N ALA A 98 2.16 7.65 6.09
CA ALA A 98 1.89 6.39 5.40
C ALA A 98 2.77 5.24 5.93
N THR A 99 4.07 5.50 6.15
CA THR A 99 5.01 4.52 6.70
C THR A 99 4.64 4.10 8.12
N ARG A 100 4.28 5.06 8.97
CA ARG A 100 3.83 4.81 10.35
C ARG A 100 2.56 3.96 10.38
N LEU A 101 1.55 4.33 9.59
CA LEU A 101 0.27 3.62 9.52
C LEU A 101 0.45 2.20 8.99
N PHE A 102 1.20 2.04 7.90
CA PHE A 102 1.53 0.73 7.35
C PHE A 102 2.24 -0.15 8.38
N THR A 103 3.29 0.36 9.00
CA THR A 103 4.08 -0.38 10.00
C THR A 103 3.21 -0.82 11.16
N ALA A 104 2.36 0.07 11.70
CA ALA A 104 1.43 -0.27 12.78
C ALA A 104 0.45 -1.39 12.40
N MET A 105 0.03 -1.48 11.13
CA MET A 105 -0.84 -2.55 10.65
C MET A 105 -0.09 -3.89 10.53
N VAL A 106 1.15 -3.89 10.04
CA VAL A 106 1.85 -5.13 9.67
C VAL A 106 2.87 -5.59 10.72
N SER A 107 3.20 -4.79 11.73
CA SER A 107 4.12 -5.20 12.80
C SER A 107 3.45 -6.10 13.85
N ASN A 108 2.12 -6.19 13.84
CA ASN A 108 1.33 -6.97 14.78
C ASN A 108 0.40 -7.94 14.02
N ALA A 109 0.83 -9.19 13.87
CA ALA A 109 -0.01 -10.21 13.27
C ALA A 109 -0.96 -10.84 14.31
N PRO A 110 -2.17 -11.24 13.92
CA PRO A 110 -3.03 -12.04 14.79
C PRO A 110 -2.45 -13.43 14.99
N ALA A 111 -2.57 -13.98 16.21
CA ALA A 111 -2.20 -15.36 16.48
C ALA A 111 -2.95 -16.33 15.53
N PRO A 112 -2.30 -17.40 15.02
CA PRO A 112 -1.00 -17.94 15.41
C PRO A 112 0.19 -17.43 14.56
N LEU A 113 0.03 -16.32 13.82
CA LEU A 113 1.08 -15.79 12.96
C LEU A 113 2.20 -15.12 13.79
N THR A 114 3.42 -15.27 13.31
CA THR A 114 4.60 -14.54 13.77
C THR A 114 4.98 -13.48 12.75
N VAL A 115 5.58 -12.39 13.23
CA VAL A 115 6.03 -11.26 12.40
C VAL A 115 7.54 -11.22 12.33
N LYS A 116 8.09 -10.97 11.14
CA LYS A 116 9.51 -10.66 10.95
C LYS A 116 9.65 -9.44 10.05
N GLN A 117 10.37 -8.41 10.49
CA GLN A 117 10.82 -7.35 9.59
C GLN A 117 11.96 -7.89 8.72
N VAL A 118 11.76 -7.90 7.40
CA VAL A 118 12.74 -8.43 6.44
C VAL A 118 13.42 -7.35 5.62
N LYS A 119 12.87 -6.13 5.61
CA LYS A 119 13.48 -4.99 4.93
C LYS A 119 13.19 -3.68 5.66
N ASN A 120 14.19 -2.82 5.74
CA ASN A 120 14.07 -1.42 6.12
C ASN A 120 15.26 -0.65 5.53
N GLU A 121 15.10 -0.19 4.30
CA GLU A 121 16.17 0.43 3.52
C GLU A 121 15.78 1.81 3.05
N GLN A 122 16.80 2.63 2.87
CA GLN A 122 16.71 3.99 2.39
C GLN A 122 17.67 4.20 1.24
N ALA A 123 17.22 4.86 0.19
CA ALA A 123 18.01 5.18 -1.00
C ALA A 123 17.71 6.60 -1.47
N LYS A 124 18.66 7.23 -2.14
CA LYS A 124 18.45 8.53 -2.79
C LYS A 124 18.30 8.35 -4.30
N SER A 125 17.35 9.07 -4.88
CA SER A 125 17.12 9.15 -6.32
C SER A 125 16.99 10.61 -6.72
N THR A 126 17.57 10.98 -7.87
CA THR A 126 17.45 12.33 -8.43
C THR A 126 16.00 12.69 -8.75
N THR A 127 15.19 11.72 -9.20
CA THR A 127 13.81 11.96 -9.62
C THR A 127 12.80 11.77 -8.48
N ASN A 128 13.05 10.78 -7.61
CA ASN A 128 12.11 10.38 -6.56
C ASN A 128 12.47 10.91 -5.17
N GLY A 129 13.59 11.63 -5.03
CA GLY A 129 14.06 12.12 -3.73
C GLY A 129 14.52 10.98 -2.83
N GLN A 130 14.19 11.06 -1.55
CA GLN A 130 14.45 9.98 -0.60
C GLN A 130 13.42 8.86 -0.82
N ILE A 131 13.90 7.67 -1.15
CA ILE A 131 13.10 6.46 -1.24
C ILE A 131 13.29 5.67 0.05
N GLN A 132 12.20 5.23 0.67
CA GLN A 132 12.24 4.27 1.77
C GLN A 132 11.47 3.03 1.37
N THR A 133 11.99 1.85 1.70
CA THR A 133 11.27 0.58 1.55
C THR A 133 11.30 -0.18 2.86
N VAL A 134 10.12 -0.51 3.38
CA VAL A 134 9.96 -1.36 4.57
C VAL A 134 9.18 -2.60 4.18
N ALA A 135 9.56 -3.77 4.71
CA ALA A 135 8.82 -4.99 4.46
C ALA A 135 8.78 -5.92 5.68
N TYR A 136 7.64 -6.58 5.85
CA TYR A 136 7.33 -7.49 6.93
C TYR A 136 6.78 -8.80 6.38
N GLU A 137 7.18 -9.90 6.99
CA GLU A 137 6.64 -11.23 6.74
C GLU A 137 5.73 -11.65 7.88
N TRP A 138 4.55 -12.18 7.55
CA TRP A 138 3.74 -12.98 8.46
C TRP A 138 3.80 -14.45 8.07
N SER A 139 4.01 -15.32 9.03
CA SER A 139 4.06 -16.76 8.81
C SER A 139 3.64 -17.53 10.05
N VAL A 140 3.18 -18.77 9.91
CA VAL A 140 3.15 -19.71 11.03
C VAL A 140 4.48 -20.48 11.09
N PRO A 141 4.89 -21.02 12.25
CA PRO A 141 6.07 -21.89 12.32
C PRO A 141 5.99 -23.03 11.30
N ASN A 142 7.09 -23.29 10.59
CA ASN A 142 7.22 -24.33 9.56
C ASN A 142 6.28 -24.18 8.34
N ALA A 143 5.71 -22.99 8.10
CA ALA A 143 4.90 -22.75 6.90
C ALA A 143 5.74 -22.79 5.62
N THR A 144 5.26 -23.48 4.59
CA THR A 144 5.85 -23.45 3.23
C THR A 144 5.56 -22.14 2.49
N ARG A 145 4.62 -21.35 3.00
CA ARG A 145 4.21 -20.06 2.45
C ARG A 145 4.21 -18.98 3.52
N LYS A 146 4.47 -17.75 3.10
CA LYS A 146 4.43 -16.56 3.94
C LYS A 146 3.64 -15.45 3.27
N MET A 147 3.13 -14.53 4.08
CA MET A 147 2.58 -13.28 3.59
C MET A 147 3.67 -12.21 3.66
N LEU A 148 3.97 -11.57 2.54
CA LEU A 148 4.91 -10.46 2.46
C LEU A 148 4.14 -9.15 2.26
N PHE A 149 4.37 -8.20 3.16
CA PHE A 149 3.83 -6.85 3.07
C PHE A 149 4.97 -5.90 2.83
N THR A 150 4.86 -5.07 1.80
CA THR A 150 5.90 -4.10 1.44
C THR A 150 5.29 -2.71 1.29
N LEU A 151 5.98 -1.71 1.80
CA LEU A 151 5.71 -0.31 1.50
C LEU A 151 6.97 0.31 0.91
N THR A 152 6.83 0.96 -0.23
CA THR A 152 7.84 1.85 -0.80
C THR A 152 7.28 3.27 -0.85
N THR A 153 8.03 4.23 -0.35
CA THR A 153 7.69 5.66 -0.40
C THR A 153 8.76 6.46 -1.12
N ALA A 154 8.38 7.60 -1.69
CA ALA A 154 9.27 8.54 -2.36
C ALA A 154 8.93 9.98 -1.93
N SER A 155 9.92 10.72 -1.40
CA SER A 155 9.69 12.01 -0.77
C SER A 155 9.60 13.20 -1.74
N SER A 156 9.95 13.00 -3.02
CA SER A 156 9.91 14.08 -4.01
C SER A 156 8.47 14.45 -4.35
N GLU A 157 8.15 15.74 -4.34
CA GLU A 157 6.86 16.28 -4.83
C GLU A 157 6.62 16.03 -6.32
N SER A 158 7.71 15.79 -7.07
CA SER A 158 7.68 15.49 -8.50
C SER A 158 7.68 13.98 -8.80
N ALA A 159 7.75 13.13 -7.78
CA ALA A 159 7.63 11.69 -7.96
C ALA A 159 6.27 11.36 -8.60
N GLN A 160 6.26 10.42 -9.54
CA GLN A 160 5.00 9.99 -10.17
C GLN A 160 4.09 9.28 -9.16
N LEU A 161 4.69 8.58 -8.20
CA LEU A 161 4.04 7.94 -7.06
C LEU A 161 4.87 8.23 -5.81
N GLN A 162 4.21 8.68 -4.75
CA GLN A 162 4.85 8.86 -3.44
C GLN A 162 4.66 7.67 -2.52
N VAL A 163 3.66 6.81 -2.76
CA VAL A 163 3.41 5.60 -1.95
C VAL A 163 2.99 4.43 -2.84
N LEU A 164 3.63 3.28 -2.61
CA LEU A 164 3.28 1.98 -3.14
C LEU A 164 3.22 0.98 -1.99
N GLY A 165 2.02 0.51 -1.65
CA GLY A 165 1.82 -0.59 -0.70
C GLY A 165 1.48 -1.87 -1.44
N SER A 166 2.08 -3.00 -1.07
CA SER A 166 1.73 -4.31 -1.61
C SER A 166 1.59 -5.38 -0.53
N ALA A 167 0.81 -6.41 -0.86
CA ALA A 167 0.61 -7.61 -0.07
C ALA A 167 0.71 -8.81 -1.00
N ALA A 168 1.48 -9.82 -0.61
CA ALA A 168 1.70 -10.99 -1.43
C ALA A 168 1.73 -12.28 -0.60
N ILE A 169 1.37 -13.42 -1.20
CA ILE A 169 1.71 -14.74 -0.67
C ILE A 169 2.90 -15.26 -1.48
N ILE A 170 3.99 -15.56 -0.80
CA ILE A 170 5.24 -16.06 -1.37
C ILE A 170 5.55 -17.46 -0.83
N ASP A 171 6.19 -18.29 -1.63
CA ASP A 171 6.76 -19.55 -1.17
C ASP A 171 8.12 -19.29 -0.46
N GLN A 172 8.51 -20.17 0.46
CA GLN A 172 9.80 -20.12 1.16
C GLN A 172 11.00 -20.49 0.26
#